data_AF-K1TA99-F1
#
_entry.id   AF-K1TA99-F1
#
_cell.length_a   1.000
_cell.length_b   1.000
_cell.length_c   1.000
_cell.angle_alpha   90.00
_cell.angle_beta   90.00
_cell.angle_gamma   90.00
#
_symmetry.space_group_name_H-M   'P 1'
#
loop_
_entity.id
_entity.type
_entity.pdbx_description
1 polymer ?
#
loop_
_entity_poly.entity_id
_entity_poly.type
_entity_poly.pdbx_seq_one_letter_code
_entity_poly.pdbx_strand_id
1 'polypeptide(L)'
;MAGDTRFDRVAEIARAAKRVDIVERFKGDNRLFVAGSTWGPDEELLIRLMNDNPGVKFLIAPHEMDEGRIERLIAETRGGALRYTQCTPATLYGSKQLLILDTVGLLSSVYGYATWSYIGGGFGVGIHNTLE
;
A
#
# COMPACT_ATOMS: atom_id res chain seq x y z
N MET A 1 26.30 10.32 -23.01
CA MET A 1 25.83 9.15 -22.26
C MET A 1 25.66 9.59 -20.81
N ALA A 2 24.44 9.88 -20.38
CA ALA A 2 24.11 10.13 -18.98
C ALA A 2 22.73 9.51 -18.77
N GLY A 3 22.72 8.19 -18.52
CA GLY A 3 21.53 7.49 -18.07
C GLY A 3 21.24 7.92 -16.64
N ASP A 4 20.00 8.32 -16.39
CA ASP A 4 19.52 8.83 -15.12
C ASP A 4 19.69 7.79 -14.00
N THR A 5 20.67 8.02 -13.12
CA THR A 5 21.02 7.13 -12.02
C THR A 5 19.88 6.93 -11.01
N ARG A 6 18.83 7.76 -11.03
CA ARG A 6 17.65 7.56 -10.18
C ARG A 6 16.79 6.41 -10.69
N PHE A 7 16.60 6.31 -12.01
CA PHE A 7 15.84 5.21 -12.61
C PHE A 7 16.56 3.88 -12.44
N ASP A 8 17.88 3.86 -12.68
CA ASP A 8 18.71 2.66 -12.48
C ASP A 8 18.68 2.21 -11.01
N ARG A 9 18.79 3.15 -10.06
CA ARG A 9 18.74 2.83 -8.62
C ARG A 9 17.37 2.35 -8.15
N VAL A 10 16.27 2.90 -8.68
CA VAL A 10 14.92 2.43 -8.39
C VAL A 10 14.72 1.00 -8.92
N ALA A 11 15.23 0.70 -10.12
CA ALA A 11 15.18 -0.64 -10.68
C ALA A 11 16.04 -1.64 -9.89
N GLU A 12 17.20 -1.23 -9.39
CA GLU A 12 18.04 -2.07 -8.51
C GLU A 12 17.39 -2.31 -7.14
N ILE A 13 16.75 -1.30 -6.54
CA ILE A 13 16.00 -1.46 -5.29
C ILE A 13 14.81 -2.42 -5.49
N ALA A 14 14.13 -2.34 -6.63
CA ALA A 14 13.07 -3.28 -6.98
C ALA A 14 13.60 -4.71 -7.16
N ARG A 15 14.83 -4.89 -7.67
CA ARG A 15 15.49 -6.20 -7.80
C ARG A 15 16.01 -6.76 -6.47
N ALA A 16 16.43 -5.90 -5.55
CA ALA A 16 16.86 -6.28 -4.20
C ALA A 16 15.70 -6.37 -3.19
N ALA A 17 14.48 -6.05 -3.62
CA ALA A 17 13.28 -6.10 -2.80
C ALA A 17 13.13 -7.49 -2.18
N LYS A 18 12.95 -7.52 -0.86
CA LYS A 18 12.71 -8.77 -0.15
C LYS A 18 11.37 -9.33 -0.61
N ARG A 19 11.33 -10.63 -0.88
CA ARG A 19 10.06 -11.33 -1.09
C ARG A 19 9.19 -11.16 0.16
N VAL A 20 7.93 -10.75 -0.03
CA VAL A 20 6.97 -10.53 1.05
C VAL A 20 5.83 -11.53 0.91
N ASP A 21 5.98 -12.72 1.50
CA ASP A 21 5.04 -13.84 1.36
C ASP A 21 3.59 -13.48 1.72
N ILE A 22 3.39 -12.61 2.72
CA ILE A 22 2.06 -12.13 3.11
C ILE A 22 1.40 -11.38 1.95
N VAL A 23 2.14 -10.54 1.23
CA VAL A 23 1.62 -9.76 0.11
C VAL A 23 1.33 -10.65 -1.09
N GLU A 24 2.18 -11.65 -1.37
CA GLU A 24 1.92 -12.65 -2.41
C GLU A 24 0.64 -13.44 -2.15
N ARG A 25 0.48 -13.95 -0.94
CA ARG A 25 -0.71 -14.72 -0.54
C ARG A 25 -1.96 -13.86 -0.50
N PHE A 26 -1.82 -12.60 -0.06
CA PHE A 26 -2.93 -11.65 -0.05
C PHE A 26 -3.40 -11.33 -1.46
N LYS A 27 -2.47 -11.00 -2.37
CA LYS A 27 -2.75 -10.66 -3.78
C LYS A 27 -3.35 -11.86 -4.52
N GLY A 28 -2.72 -13.03 -4.43
CA GLY A 28 -3.02 -14.17 -5.29
C GLY A 28 -2.95 -13.77 -6.77
N ASP A 29 -3.97 -14.14 -7.54
CA ASP A 29 -4.08 -13.79 -8.96
C ASP A 29 -4.76 -12.44 -9.23
N ASN A 30 -5.14 -11.71 -8.17
CA ASN A 30 -5.89 -10.46 -8.32
C ASN A 30 -4.98 -9.28 -8.67
N ARG A 31 -5.58 -8.25 -9.28
CA ARG A 31 -4.92 -6.95 -9.44
C ARG A 31 -4.76 -6.29 -8.08
N LEU A 32 -3.59 -5.69 -7.85
CA LEU A 32 -3.22 -5.06 -6.59
C LEU A 32 -2.98 -3.57 -6.80
N PHE A 33 -3.72 -2.74 -6.08
CA PHE A 33 -3.46 -1.32 -5.98
C PHE A 33 -2.66 -1.06 -4.69
N VAL A 34 -1.50 -0.42 -4.80
CA VAL A 34 -0.64 -0.09 -3.65
C VAL A 34 -0.68 1.41 -3.42
N ALA A 35 -1.19 1.83 -2.27
CA ALA A 35 -1.16 3.22 -1.82
C ALA A 35 -0.15 3.36 -0.68
N GLY A 36 1.00 3.97 -0.96
CA GLY A 36 2.04 4.16 0.05
C GLY A 36 2.10 5.56 0.59
N SER A 37 2.48 5.70 1.86
CA SER A 37 2.64 6.98 2.54
C SER A 37 1.36 7.83 2.54
N THR A 38 0.21 7.20 2.78
CA THR A 38 -1.10 7.87 2.72
C THR A 38 -1.40 8.71 3.95
N TRP A 39 -2.09 9.83 3.73
CA TRP A 39 -2.64 10.71 4.76
C TRP A 39 -4.16 10.58 4.85
N GLY A 40 -4.77 11.11 5.91
CA GLY A 40 -6.22 11.06 6.12
C GLY A 40 -7.06 11.46 4.89
N PRO A 41 -6.74 12.57 4.19
CA PRO A 41 -7.45 12.94 2.96
C PRO A 41 -7.30 11.93 1.81
N ASP A 42 -6.13 11.29 1.69
CA ASP A 42 -5.91 10.22 0.71
C ASP A 42 -6.80 9.01 1.04
N GLU A 43 -6.93 8.66 2.31
CA GLU A 43 -7.67 7.50 2.80
C GLU A 43 -9.17 7.60 2.51
N GLU A 44 -9.77 8.80 2.55
CA GLU A 44 -11.18 8.99 2.20
C GLU A 44 -11.48 8.70 0.73
N LEU A 45 -10.56 9.10 -0.16
CA LEU A 45 -10.63 8.80 -1.59
C LEU A 45 -10.41 7.31 -1.83
N LEU A 46 -9.43 6.70 -1.14
CA LEU A 46 -9.12 5.28 -1.26
C LEU A 46 -10.29 4.40 -0.78
N ILE A 47 -10.96 4.75 0.32
CA ILE A 47 -12.16 4.04 0.80
C ILE A 47 -13.25 4.01 -0.28
N ARG A 48 -13.53 5.15 -0.91
CA ARG A 48 -14.51 5.21 -2.02
C ARG A 48 -14.06 4.35 -3.19
N LEU A 49 -12.81 4.48 -3.61
CA LEU A 49 -12.24 3.71 -4.71
C LEU A 49 -12.32 2.20 -4.48
N MET A 50 -12.00 1.74 -3.26
CA MET A 50 -12.13 0.34 -2.86
C MET A 50 -13.58 -0.15 -2.97
N ASN A 51 -14.51 0.60 -2.39
CA ASN A 51 -15.92 0.23 -2.34
C ASN A 51 -16.58 0.22 -3.73
N ASP A 52 -16.13 1.08 -4.64
CA ASP A 52 -16.59 1.10 -6.05
C ASP A 52 -15.94 0.00 -6.90
N ASN A 53 -14.85 -0.62 -6.43
CA ASN A 53 -14.09 -1.63 -7.17
C ASN A 53 -13.85 -2.92 -6.34
N PRO A 54 -14.91 -3.67 -5.97
CA PRO A 54 -14.82 -4.84 -5.09
C PRO A 54 -13.93 -5.98 -5.64
N GLY A 55 -13.67 -6.02 -6.95
CA GLY A 55 -12.79 -6.99 -7.59
C GLY A 55 -11.30 -6.63 -7.59
N VAL A 56 -10.91 -5.52 -6.94
CA VAL A 56 -9.51 -5.08 -6.84
C VAL A 56 -9.08 -5.16 -5.39
N LYS A 57 -7.87 -5.72 -5.16
CA LYS A 57 -7.25 -5.73 -3.84
C LYS A 57 -6.41 -4.48 -3.63
N PHE A 58 -6.34 -4.03 -2.39
CA PHE A 58 -5.66 -2.82 -1.99
C PHE A 58 -4.66 -3.11 -0.89
N LEU A 59 -3.49 -2.51 -0.99
CA LEU A 59 -2.49 -2.46 0.06
C LEU A 59 -2.27 -0.99 0.42
N ILE A 60 -2.58 -0.60 1.65
CA ILE A 60 -2.43 0.77 2.13
C ILE A 60 -1.32 0.80 3.18
N ALA A 61 -0.29 1.60 2.95
CA ALA A 61 0.74 1.89 3.95
C ALA A 61 0.53 3.32 4.47
N PRO A 62 -0.16 3.51 5.60
CA PRO A 62 -0.42 4.83 6.14
C PRO A 62 0.89 5.50 6.59
N HIS A 63 0.95 6.83 6.46
CA HIS A 63 2.12 7.60 6.92
C HIS A 63 2.26 7.57 8.44
N GLU A 64 1.13 7.56 9.16
CA GLU A 64 1.06 7.50 10.61
C GLU A 64 0.29 6.25 11.03
N MET A 65 0.80 5.51 12.02
CA MET A 65 0.16 4.33 12.57
C MET A 65 -0.87 4.70 13.64
N ASP A 66 -1.69 5.70 13.35
CA ASP A 66 -2.78 6.11 14.24
C ASP A 66 -3.87 5.04 14.25
N GLU A 67 -4.19 4.55 15.44
CA GLU A 67 -5.10 3.42 15.61
C GLU A 67 -6.52 3.77 15.12
N GLY A 68 -7.00 4.99 15.38
CA GLY A 68 -8.32 5.43 14.96
C GLY A 68 -8.47 5.50 13.44
N ARG A 69 -7.44 5.97 12.73
CA ARG A 69 -7.40 5.96 11.26
C ARG A 69 -7.39 4.55 10.70
N ILE A 70 -6.61 3.65 11.29
CA ILE A 70 -6.56 2.27 10.83
C ILE A 70 -7.90 1.56 11.09
N GLU A 71 -8.51 1.75 12.26
CA GLU A 71 -9.85 1.23 12.56
C GLU A 71 -10.90 1.76 11.58
N ARG A 72 -10.83 3.05 11.22
CA ARG A 72 -11.70 3.65 10.21
C ARG A 72 -11.56 2.97 8.85
N LEU A 73 -10.33 2.76 8.36
CA LEU A 73 -10.07 2.03 7.12
C LEU A 73 -10.67 0.62 7.15
N ILE A 74 -10.53 -0.09 8.27
CA ILE A 74 -11.08 -1.43 8.45
C ILE A 74 -12.62 -1.39 8.42
N ALA A 75 -13.23 -0.46 9.13
CA ALA A 75 -14.69 -0.35 9.26
C ALA A 75 -15.39 0.08 7.97
N GLU A 76 -14.78 0.99 7.21
CA GLU A 76 -15.40 1.56 6.01
C GLU A 76 -15.13 0.77 4.72
N THR A 77 -14.18 -0.17 4.74
CA THR A 77 -13.90 -1.05 3.59
C THR A 77 -14.85 -2.24 3.58
N ARG A 78 -15.80 -2.24 2.64
CA ARG A 78 -16.87 -3.27 2.55
C ARG A 78 -16.33 -4.67 2.24
N GLY A 79 -15.26 -4.77 1.45
CA GLY A 79 -14.61 -6.06 1.14
C GLY A 79 -13.77 -6.62 2.29
N GLY A 80 -13.77 -5.96 3.45
CA GLY A 80 -13.02 -6.36 4.64
C GLY A 80 -11.53 -6.09 4.53
N ALA A 81 -10.90 -5.98 5.69
CA ALA A 81 -9.51 -5.61 5.82
C ALA A 81 -8.72 -6.57 6.73
N LEU A 82 -7.39 -6.54 6.59
CA LEU A 82 -6.41 -7.22 7.44
C LEU A 82 -5.30 -6.24 7.79
N ARG A 83 -4.71 -6.37 8.98
CA ARG A 83 -3.44 -5.72 9.33
C ARG A 83 -2.28 -6.66 9.05
N TYR A 84 -1.21 -6.12 8.50
CA TYR A 84 0.00 -6.89 8.17
C TYR A 84 0.59 -7.53 9.42
N THR A 85 0.73 -6.78 10.52
CA THR A 85 1.30 -7.29 11.78
C THR A 85 0.47 -8.41 12.42
N GLN A 86 -0.81 -8.53 12.07
CA GLN A 86 -1.72 -9.56 12.57
C GLN A 86 -1.79 -10.80 11.66
N CYS A 87 -1.12 -10.76 10.50
CA CYS A 87 -1.08 -11.88 9.59
C CYS A 87 -0.09 -12.95 10.07
N THR A 88 -0.53 -14.20 10.07
CA THR A 88 0.23 -15.39 10.44
C THR A 88 0.24 -16.38 9.27
N PRO A 89 1.05 -17.46 9.32
CA PRO A 89 1.01 -18.49 8.30
C PRO A 89 -0.39 -19.11 8.11
N ALA A 90 -1.22 -19.15 9.15
CA ALA A 90 -2.59 -19.67 9.11
C ALA A 90 -3.64 -18.65 8.66
N THR A 91 -3.27 -17.38 8.42
CA THR A 91 -4.21 -16.34 8.01
C THR A 91 -4.89 -16.69 6.68
N LEU A 92 -6.22 -16.61 6.69
CA LEU A 92 -7.05 -16.78 5.52
C LEU A 92 -7.26 -15.43 4.83
N TYR A 93 -6.59 -15.22 3.70
CA TYR A 93 -6.67 -13.97 2.96
C TYR A 93 -7.96 -13.86 2.13
N GLY A 94 -8.44 -14.99 1.58
CA GLY A 94 -9.75 -15.13 0.92
C GLY A 94 -10.22 -13.90 0.13
N SER A 95 -11.46 -13.49 0.41
CA SER A 95 -12.12 -12.32 -0.18
C SER A 95 -11.73 -10.98 0.43
N LYS A 96 -10.77 -10.94 1.38
CA LYS A 96 -10.35 -9.69 2.00
C LYS A 96 -9.77 -8.76 0.94
N GLN A 97 -10.30 -7.54 0.92
CA GLN A 97 -10.02 -6.57 -0.11
C GLN A 97 -8.86 -5.65 0.27
N LEU A 98 -8.70 -5.33 1.55
CA LEU A 98 -7.68 -4.41 2.04
C LEU A 98 -6.64 -5.13 2.92
N LEU A 99 -5.36 -4.86 2.67
CA LEU A 99 -4.25 -5.16 3.56
C LEU A 99 -3.62 -3.83 4.01
N ILE A 100 -3.63 -3.56 5.30
CA ILE A 100 -2.98 -2.38 5.88
C ILE A 100 -1.56 -2.78 6.28
N LEU A 101 -0.57 -2.09 5.72
CA LEU A 101 0.84 -2.26 6.04
C LEU A 101 1.19 -1.38 7.24
N ASP A 102 0.87 -1.88 8.44
CA ASP A 102 1.12 -1.23 9.73
C ASP A 102 2.55 -1.48 10.24
N THR A 103 3.53 -1.38 9.34
CA THR A 103 4.95 -1.60 9.64
C THR A 103 5.86 -0.73 8.75
N VAL A 104 7.08 -0.46 9.23
CA VAL A 104 8.05 0.38 8.52
C VAL A 104 9.03 -0.51 7.73
N GLY A 105 9.48 -0.02 6.57
CA GLY A 105 10.60 -0.62 5.82
C GLY A 105 10.22 -1.67 4.77
N LEU A 106 8.93 -1.99 4.61
CA LEU A 106 8.46 -2.91 3.57
C LEU A 106 7.94 -2.19 2.31
N LEU A 107 7.71 -0.88 2.37
CA LEU A 107 7.01 -0.14 1.31
C LEU A 107 7.69 -0.26 -0.07
N SER A 108 9.03 -0.15 -0.13
CA SER A 108 9.77 -0.32 -1.38
C SER A 108 9.61 -1.71 -1.99
N SER A 109 9.51 -2.74 -1.14
CA SER A 109 9.34 -4.13 -1.60
C SER A 109 7.92 -4.41 -2.07
N VAL A 110 6.91 -3.78 -1.45
CA VAL A 110 5.51 -4.04 -1.85
C VAL A 110 5.13 -3.39 -3.18
N TYR A 111 5.78 -2.30 -3.58
CA TYR A 111 5.53 -1.68 -4.89
C TYR A 111 5.81 -2.62 -6.07
N GLY A 112 6.73 -3.59 -5.92
CA GLY A 112 7.00 -4.60 -6.94
C GLY A 112 5.80 -5.52 -7.25
N TYR A 113 4.82 -5.61 -6.34
CA TYR A 113 3.60 -6.41 -6.51
C TYR A 113 2.43 -5.63 -7.13
N ALA A 114 2.59 -4.31 -7.27
CA ALA A 114 1.53 -3.40 -7.67
C ALA A 114 1.19 -3.53 -9.16
N THR A 115 -0.11 -3.57 -9.47
CA THR A 115 -0.62 -3.28 -10.80
C THR A 115 -0.69 -1.76 -11.01
N TRP A 116 -1.05 -1.03 -9.95
CA TRP A 116 -1.03 0.43 -9.90
C TRP A 116 -0.51 0.88 -8.55
N SER A 117 0.20 1.99 -8.55
CA SER A 117 0.78 2.59 -7.36
C SER A 117 0.30 4.02 -7.20
N TYR A 118 -0.04 4.38 -5.97
CA TYR A 118 -0.32 5.74 -5.54
C TYR A 118 0.70 6.12 -4.45
N ILE A 119 1.35 7.27 -4.64
CA ILE A 119 2.24 7.86 -3.64
C ILE A 119 1.44 8.95 -2.95
N GLY A 120 1.13 8.75 -1.67
CA GLY A 120 0.42 9.71 -0.83
C GLY A 120 1.25 10.97 -0.55
N GLY A 121 0.57 11.97 0.03
CA GLY A 121 1.13 13.32 0.21
C GLY A 121 0.80 14.30 -0.91
N GLY A 122 -0.03 13.89 -1.89
CA GLY A 122 -0.50 14.75 -2.98
C GLY A 122 -1.64 15.70 -2.59
N PHE A 123 -2.43 15.38 -1.56
CA PHE A 123 -3.66 16.09 -1.20
C PHE A 123 -3.61 16.89 0.12
N GLY A 124 -2.44 17.06 0.76
CA GLY A 124 -2.31 17.85 2.00
C GLY A 124 -0.89 18.32 2.32
N VAL A 125 -0.74 19.64 2.50
CA VAL A 125 0.43 20.42 2.98
C VAL A 125 1.82 19.91 2.56
N GLY A 126 2.23 20.19 1.31
CA GLY A 126 3.67 20.14 1.00
C GLY A 126 4.07 19.80 -0.43
N ILE A 127 3.61 20.56 -1.42
CA ILE A 127 4.51 20.93 -2.55
C ILE A 127 5.58 21.89 -2.01
N HIS A 128 6.42 21.38 -1.11
CA HIS A 128 7.73 21.92 -0.77
C HIS A 128 8.64 20.71 -0.66
N ASN A 129 9.08 20.22 -1.81
CA ASN A 129 10.41 19.67 -1.89
C ASN A 129 11.12 20.28 -3.09
N THR A 130 11.28 21.61 -2.99
CA THR A 130 12.34 22.34 -3.67
C THR A 130 13.54 22.24 -2.73
N LEU A 131 14.44 21.28 -2.98
CA LEU A 131 15.75 21.11 -2.33
C LEU A 131 15.76 20.96 -0.79
N GLU A 132 16.03 19.74 -0.32
CA GLU A 132 17.11 19.50 0.64
C GLU A 132 17.83 18.19 0.31
#